data_AF-A0A179EW70-F1
#
_entry.id   AF-A0A179EW70-F1
#
_cell.length_a   1.000
_cell.length_b   1.000
_cell.length_c   1.000
_cell.angle_alpha   90.00
_cell.angle_beta   90.00
_cell.angle_gamma   90.00
#
_symmetry.space_group_name_H-M   'P 1'
#
loop_
_entity.id
_entity.type
_entity.pdbx_description
1 polymer ?
#
loop_
_entity_poly.entity_id
_entity_poly.type
_entity_poly.pdbx_seq_one_letter_code
_entity_poly.pdbx_strand_id
1 'polypeptide(L)'
;MDMMQDWKKRKERSWSELGPLGKLHNIAVHIRANDYRYNLFRKRAGKVLGLDNDTRWNSWYLLLDTALDKEEHVKWYQDKHYDTLVENYLSPQDWQNLRETRNFLQPFWKITLLNEGYRSTLDRTLFTMDVLHRHYQQAFNKYKLNQQLLGPILTSWHVFDKYYRLSDESPAYGAALILQCRPADRSRSWQASTPLLTLTDATGFLQMGSRFAIMERKLE
;
A
#
# COMPACT_ATOMS: atom_id res chain seq x y z
N MET A 1 5.80 -40.03 7.84
CA MET A 1 5.56 -39.10 6.73
C MET A 1 5.63 -37.68 7.28
N ASP A 2 6.51 -36.87 6.69
CA ASP A 2 7.16 -35.70 7.30
C ASP A 2 6.24 -34.48 7.45
N MET A 3 5.88 -34.13 8.70
CA MET A 3 5.08 -32.93 9.02
C MET A 3 5.69 -31.64 8.46
N MET A 4 7.01 -31.59 8.30
CA MET A 4 7.69 -30.40 7.78
C MET A 4 7.46 -30.22 6.27
N GLN A 5 7.30 -31.32 5.54
CA GLN A 5 6.93 -31.29 4.12
C GLN A 5 5.45 -30.96 3.92
N ASP A 6 4.59 -31.43 4.82
CA ASP A 6 3.16 -31.11 4.77
C ASP A 6 2.89 -29.63 5.09
N TRP A 7 3.62 -29.06 6.07
CA TRP A 7 3.59 -27.62 6.34
C TRP A 7 4.09 -26.78 5.16
N LYS A 8 5.22 -27.16 4.54
CA LYS A 8 5.74 -26.50 3.34
C LYS A 8 4.74 -26.55 2.19
N LYS A 9 4.12 -27.72 1.93
CA LYS A 9 3.10 -27.88 0.89
C LYS A 9 1.81 -27.09 1.15
N ARG A 10 1.38 -26.96 2.42
CA ARG A 10 0.24 -26.09 2.78
C ARG A 10 0.58 -24.63 2.55
N LYS A 11 1.79 -24.23 2.93
CA LYS A 11 2.31 -22.88 2.75
C LYS A 11 2.45 -22.52 1.26
N GLU A 12 3.06 -23.38 0.45
CA GLU A 12 3.15 -23.24 -1.01
C GLU A 12 1.77 -23.13 -1.68
N ARG A 13 0.78 -23.93 -1.25
CA ARG A 13 -0.61 -23.80 -1.70
C ARG A 13 -1.22 -22.44 -1.35
N SER A 14 -1.05 -21.99 -0.11
CA SER A 14 -1.51 -20.67 0.34
C SER A 14 -0.88 -19.52 -0.48
N TRP A 15 0.37 -19.68 -0.94
CA TRP A 15 1.02 -18.67 -1.78
C TRP A 15 0.56 -18.72 -3.24
N SER A 16 0.27 -19.91 -3.78
CA SER A 16 -0.28 -20.04 -5.15
C SER A 16 -1.63 -19.33 -5.31
N GLU A 17 -2.39 -19.17 -4.21
CA GLU A 17 -3.66 -18.43 -4.15
C GLU A 17 -3.49 -16.90 -4.23
N LEU A 18 -2.28 -16.37 -4.00
CA LEU A 18 -1.98 -14.93 -4.14
C LEU A 18 -1.77 -14.46 -5.60
N GLY A 19 -2.02 -15.35 -6.57
CA GLY A 19 -1.95 -15.03 -7.99
C GLY A 19 -0.54 -14.61 -8.44
N PRO A 20 -0.40 -13.53 -9.23
CA PRO A 20 0.90 -13.08 -9.76
C PRO A 20 1.95 -12.83 -8.67
N LEU A 21 1.54 -12.35 -7.50
CA LEU A 21 2.45 -12.03 -6.41
C LEU A 21 3.04 -13.30 -5.77
N GLY A 22 2.22 -14.34 -5.64
CA GLY A 22 2.66 -15.67 -5.18
C GLY A 22 3.64 -16.34 -6.15
N LYS A 23 3.36 -16.25 -7.46
CA LYS A 23 4.30 -16.71 -8.49
C LYS A 23 5.66 -16.03 -8.38
N LEU A 24 5.66 -14.70 -8.19
CA LEU A 24 6.90 -13.92 -8.00
C LEU A 24 7.67 -14.36 -6.75
N HIS A 25 6.99 -14.59 -5.63
CA HIS A 25 7.59 -15.15 -4.42
C HIS A 25 8.27 -16.49 -4.70
N ASN A 26 7.58 -17.41 -5.37
CA ASN A 26 8.12 -18.73 -5.70
C ASN A 26 9.35 -18.65 -6.61
N ILE A 27 9.38 -17.72 -7.57
CA ILE A 27 10.57 -17.45 -8.38
C ILE A 27 11.73 -16.96 -7.51
N ALA A 28 11.49 -16.02 -6.59
CA ALA A 28 12.52 -15.50 -5.69
C ALA A 28 13.07 -16.59 -4.77
N VAL A 29 12.20 -17.45 -4.23
CA VAL A 29 12.60 -18.64 -3.46
C VAL A 29 13.43 -19.58 -4.31
N HIS A 30 13.02 -19.87 -5.55
CA HIS A 30 13.72 -20.77 -6.46
C HIS A 30 15.14 -20.28 -6.81
N ILE A 31 15.32 -18.97 -7.01
CA ILE A 31 16.64 -18.34 -7.23
C ILE A 31 17.55 -18.56 -6.02
N ARG A 32 17.00 -18.43 -4.81
CA ARG A 32 17.78 -18.44 -3.56
C ARG A 32 17.99 -19.82 -2.96
N ALA A 33 17.21 -20.82 -3.38
CA ALA A 33 17.31 -22.19 -2.88
C ALA A 33 18.62 -22.89 -3.26
N ASN A 34 19.41 -22.34 -4.18
CA ASN A 34 20.66 -22.96 -4.64
C ASN A 34 21.73 -21.88 -4.93
N ASP A 35 22.92 -22.04 -4.38
CA ASP A 35 24.04 -21.09 -4.53
C ASP A 35 24.43 -20.83 -5.98
N TYR A 36 24.37 -21.86 -6.84
CA TYR A 36 24.60 -21.69 -8.26
C TYR A 36 23.54 -20.78 -8.89
N ARG A 37 22.26 -20.99 -8.59
CA ARG A 37 21.16 -20.15 -9.10
C ARG A 37 21.24 -18.72 -8.58
N TYR A 38 21.55 -18.57 -7.29
CA TYR A 38 21.75 -17.29 -6.63
C TYR A 38 22.86 -16.50 -7.31
N ASN A 39 24.05 -17.10 -7.46
CA ASN A 39 25.21 -16.45 -8.06
C ASN A 39 25.01 -16.19 -9.56
N LEU A 40 24.36 -17.10 -10.27
CA LEU A 40 24.00 -16.95 -11.68
C LEU A 40 23.10 -15.72 -11.88
N PHE A 41 22.03 -15.59 -11.08
CA PHE A 41 21.14 -14.44 -11.15
C PHE A 41 21.87 -13.16 -10.74
N ARG A 42 22.63 -13.19 -9.62
CA ARG A 42 23.40 -12.04 -9.12
C ARG A 42 24.38 -11.51 -10.16
N LYS A 43 25.10 -12.40 -10.85
CA LYS A 43 26.10 -12.03 -11.86
C LYS A 43 25.46 -11.31 -13.04
N ARG A 44 24.23 -11.67 -13.42
CA ARG A 44 23.50 -11.05 -14.53
C ARG A 44 22.79 -9.76 -14.11
N ALA A 45 22.07 -9.79 -12.98
CA ALA A 45 21.20 -8.70 -12.55
C ALA A 45 21.88 -7.63 -11.67
N GLY A 46 23.09 -7.91 -11.17
CA GLY A 46 23.84 -7.09 -10.21
C GLY A 46 23.30 -7.14 -8.77
N LYS A 47 22.01 -7.40 -8.60
CA LYS A 47 21.30 -7.52 -7.32
C LYS A 47 20.31 -8.69 -7.40
N VAL A 48 20.26 -9.50 -6.36
CA VAL A 48 19.29 -10.61 -6.25
C VAL A 48 17.98 -10.09 -5.67
N LEU A 49 16.86 -10.72 -6.05
CA LEU A 49 15.57 -10.48 -5.42
C LEU A 49 15.67 -10.72 -3.90
N GLY A 50 15.03 -9.83 -3.13
CA GLY A 50 14.83 -10.05 -1.71
C GLY A 50 13.94 -11.26 -1.45
N LEU A 51 13.93 -11.75 -0.21
CA LEU A 51 12.81 -12.57 0.25
C LEU A 51 11.86 -11.65 0.99
N ASP A 52 10.58 -11.75 0.66
CA ASP A 52 9.54 -11.23 1.51
C ASP A 52 9.46 -12.04 2.81
N ASN A 53 8.88 -11.41 3.82
CA ASN A 53 8.48 -12.01 5.07
C ASN A 53 6.96 -12.08 5.04
N ASP A 54 6.44 -13.28 5.31
CA ASP A 54 5.01 -13.60 5.35
C ASP A 54 4.15 -12.56 6.08
N THR A 55 4.71 -11.89 7.09
CA THR A 55 3.99 -10.95 7.98
C THR A 55 4.25 -9.47 7.69
N ARG A 56 5.21 -9.12 6.82
CA ARG A 56 5.66 -7.73 6.63
C ARG A 56 5.48 -7.25 5.20
N TRP A 57 4.40 -6.51 4.95
CA TRP A 57 4.07 -5.94 3.64
C TRP A 57 5.20 -5.08 3.02
N ASN A 58 6.02 -4.41 3.83
CA ASN A 58 7.19 -3.65 3.34
C ASN A 58 8.17 -4.54 2.58
N SER A 59 8.40 -5.76 3.04
CA SER A 59 9.30 -6.71 2.37
C SER A 59 8.71 -7.23 1.05
N TRP A 60 7.39 -7.43 1.00
CA TRP A 60 6.66 -7.74 -0.23
C TRP A 60 6.76 -6.61 -1.25
N TYR A 61 6.57 -5.36 -0.81
CA TYR A 61 6.71 -4.20 -1.69
C TYR A 61 8.14 -4.10 -2.26
N LEU A 62 9.17 -4.29 -1.43
CA LEU A 62 10.56 -4.24 -1.89
C LEU A 62 10.93 -5.38 -2.84
N LEU A 63 10.39 -6.59 -2.63
CA LEU A 63 10.53 -7.70 -3.58
C LEU A 63 9.91 -7.31 -4.92
N LEU A 64 8.66 -6.83 -4.90
CA LEU A 64 7.92 -6.43 -6.09
C LEU A 64 8.62 -5.30 -6.86
N ASP A 65 9.06 -4.25 -6.15
CA ASP A 65 9.76 -3.10 -6.72
C ASP A 65 11.09 -3.54 -7.37
N THR A 66 11.88 -4.36 -6.66
CA THR A 66 13.15 -4.89 -7.19
C THR A 66 12.92 -5.82 -8.39
N ALA A 67 11.85 -6.61 -8.39
CA ALA A 67 11.53 -7.53 -9.48
C ALA A 67 11.14 -6.78 -10.75
N LEU A 68 10.38 -5.69 -10.64
CA LEU A 68 10.01 -4.84 -11.77
C LEU A 68 11.22 -4.07 -12.31
N ASP A 69 12.11 -3.57 -11.45
CA ASP A 69 13.38 -2.95 -11.85
C ASP A 69 14.31 -3.93 -12.59
N LYS A 70 14.15 -5.23 -12.34
CA LYS A 70 14.96 -6.31 -12.91
C LYS A 70 14.14 -7.23 -13.83
N GLU A 71 13.03 -6.74 -14.37
CA GLU A 71 12.06 -7.54 -15.11
C GLU A 71 12.71 -8.35 -16.24
N GLU A 72 13.60 -7.74 -17.02
CA GLU A 72 14.32 -8.42 -18.10
C GLU A 72 15.11 -9.65 -17.60
N HIS A 73 15.75 -9.52 -16.44
CA HIS A 73 16.55 -10.60 -15.86
C HIS A 73 15.67 -11.68 -15.21
N VAL A 74 14.52 -11.29 -14.66
CA VAL A 74 13.53 -12.25 -14.13
C VAL A 74 12.91 -13.04 -15.29
N LYS A 75 12.54 -12.38 -16.40
CA LYS A 75 12.07 -13.02 -17.64
C LYS A 75 13.10 -14.00 -18.20
N TRP A 76 14.35 -13.58 -18.32
CA TRP A 76 15.42 -14.48 -18.72
C TRP A 76 15.56 -15.69 -17.78
N TYR A 77 15.39 -15.49 -16.47
CA TYR A 77 15.52 -16.56 -15.49
C TYR A 77 14.39 -17.58 -15.57
N GLN A 78 13.13 -17.14 -15.71
CA GLN A 78 11.99 -18.03 -15.91
C GLN A 78 12.10 -18.83 -17.22
N ASP A 79 12.63 -18.22 -18.29
CA ASP A 79 12.84 -18.91 -19.57
C ASP A 79 13.93 -20.00 -19.43
N LYS A 80 15.03 -19.67 -18.74
CA LYS A 80 16.13 -20.61 -18.49
C LYS A 80 15.74 -21.79 -17.60
N HIS A 81 14.79 -21.59 -16.69
CA HIS A 81 14.35 -22.57 -15.70
C HIS A 81 12.89 -22.98 -15.90
N TYR A 82 12.40 -22.92 -17.15
CA TYR A 82 11.00 -23.14 -17.50
C TYR A 82 10.47 -24.48 -16.99
N ASP A 83 11.23 -25.57 -17.17
CA ASP A 83 10.84 -26.92 -16.73
C ASP A 83 10.50 -26.99 -15.23
N THR A 84 11.18 -26.19 -14.41
CA THR A 84 10.98 -26.14 -12.95
C THR A 84 10.00 -25.06 -12.51
N LEU A 85 9.73 -24.06 -13.35
CA LEU A 85 8.95 -22.87 -13.01
C LEU A 85 7.64 -22.75 -13.80
N VAL A 86 7.24 -23.79 -14.53
CA VAL A 86 6.05 -23.77 -15.39
C VAL A 86 4.78 -23.29 -14.67
N GLU A 87 4.52 -23.78 -13.45
CA GLU A 87 3.37 -23.37 -12.63
C GLU A 87 3.48 -21.93 -12.12
N ASN A 88 4.70 -21.42 -12.00
CA ASN A 88 5.02 -20.09 -11.49
C ASN A 88 5.39 -19.10 -12.59
N TYR A 89 5.22 -19.48 -13.86
CA TYR A 89 5.59 -18.64 -14.98
C TYR A 89 4.73 -17.37 -15.01
N LEU A 90 5.39 -16.21 -15.07
CA LEU A 90 4.73 -14.91 -15.12
C LEU A 90 4.42 -14.57 -16.57
N SER A 91 3.13 -14.61 -16.91
CA SER A 91 2.61 -14.19 -18.21
C SER A 91 2.72 -12.66 -18.38
N PRO A 92 2.62 -12.12 -19.62
CA PRO A 92 2.59 -10.68 -19.83
C PRO A 92 1.48 -9.97 -19.03
N GLN A 93 0.32 -10.61 -18.85
CA GLN A 93 -0.76 -10.08 -18.02
C GLN A 93 -0.40 -10.08 -16.54
N ASP A 94 0.30 -11.11 -16.05
CA ASP A 94 0.78 -11.17 -14.67
C ASP A 94 1.75 -10.01 -14.40
N TRP A 95 2.67 -9.72 -15.34
CA TRP A 95 3.58 -8.58 -15.25
C TRP A 95 2.82 -7.24 -15.18
N GLN A 96 1.76 -7.07 -15.97
CA GLN A 96 0.93 -5.86 -15.89
C GLN A 96 0.24 -5.74 -14.53
N ASN A 97 -0.34 -6.83 -14.03
CA ASN A 97 -0.99 -6.86 -12.72
C ASN A 97 0.00 -6.52 -11.58
N LEU A 98 1.24 -7.02 -11.66
CA LEU A 98 2.31 -6.70 -10.71
C LEU A 98 2.67 -5.21 -10.75
N ARG A 99 2.75 -4.61 -11.95
CA ARG A 99 3.00 -3.16 -12.11
C ARG A 99 1.89 -2.31 -11.49
N GLU A 100 0.64 -2.64 -11.75
CA GLU A 100 -0.50 -1.92 -11.18
C GLU A 100 -0.56 -2.06 -9.64
N THR A 101 -0.27 -3.26 -9.12
CA THR A 101 -0.15 -3.51 -7.67
C THR A 101 0.95 -2.65 -7.06
N ARG A 102 2.15 -2.63 -7.67
CA ARG A 102 3.27 -1.81 -7.21
C ARG A 102 2.92 -0.33 -7.21
N ASN A 103 2.27 0.15 -8.28
CA ASN A 103 1.87 1.56 -8.41
C ASN A 103 0.85 1.95 -7.33
N PHE A 104 -0.08 1.06 -7.01
CA PHE A 104 -1.02 1.28 -5.92
C PHE A 104 -0.36 1.28 -4.54
N LEU A 105 0.62 0.39 -4.30
CA LEU A 105 1.31 0.29 -3.00
C LEU A 105 2.38 1.37 -2.78
N GLN A 106 2.93 1.97 -3.84
CA GLN A 106 4.03 2.93 -3.73
C GLN A 106 3.74 4.11 -2.79
N PRO A 107 2.56 4.76 -2.81
CA PRO A 107 2.25 5.83 -1.85
C PRO A 107 2.26 5.38 -0.40
N PHE A 108 1.78 4.16 -0.11
CA PHE A 108 1.85 3.59 1.24
C PHE A 108 3.29 3.45 1.71
N TRP A 109 4.16 2.86 0.88
CA TRP A 109 5.57 2.69 1.22
C TRP A 109 6.26 4.04 1.50
N LYS A 110 6.01 5.05 0.66
CA LYS A 110 6.54 6.40 0.88
C LYS A 110 6.04 7.01 2.18
N ILE A 111 4.75 6.91 2.46
CA ILE A 111 4.13 7.50 3.66
C ILE A 111 4.64 6.81 4.93
N THR A 112 4.76 5.48 4.91
CA THR A 112 5.34 4.73 6.01
C THR A 112 6.78 5.17 6.26
N LEU A 113 7.62 5.26 5.23
CA LEU A 113 8.99 5.76 5.37
C LEU A 113 9.04 7.20 5.91
N LEU A 114 8.11 8.06 5.51
CA LEU A 114 8.02 9.45 5.99
C LEU A 114 7.64 9.54 7.47
N ASN A 115 6.79 8.63 7.94
CA ASN A 115 6.29 8.57 9.32
C ASN A 115 7.09 7.62 10.21
N GLU A 116 8.12 6.96 9.67
CA GLU A 116 9.08 6.17 10.44
C GLU A 116 10.05 7.09 11.21
N GLY A 117 10.26 6.80 12.48
CA GLY A 117 11.25 7.48 13.33
C GLY A 117 10.69 8.51 14.32
N TYR A 118 11.57 8.97 15.22
CA TYR A 118 11.20 9.79 16.39
C TYR A 118 10.63 11.18 16.06
N ARG A 119 10.83 11.67 14.83
CA ARG A 119 10.35 12.99 14.39
C ARG A 119 8.97 12.94 13.72
N SER A 120 8.32 11.78 13.71
CA SER A 120 6.94 11.68 13.21
C SER A 120 5.98 12.33 14.19
N THR A 121 5.17 13.26 13.69
CA THR A 121 4.21 14.03 14.46
C THR A 121 2.78 13.66 14.08
N LEU A 122 1.83 13.90 14.99
CA LEU A 122 0.42 13.56 14.78
C LEU A 122 -0.21 14.34 13.61
N ASP A 123 0.08 15.64 13.44
CA ASP A 123 -0.34 16.41 12.25
C ASP A 123 0.15 15.81 10.93
N ARG A 124 1.40 15.34 10.91
CA ARG A 124 1.99 14.71 9.73
C ARG A 124 1.27 13.40 9.40
N THR A 125 0.93 12.64 10.43
CA THR A 125 0.15 11.40 10.28
C THR A 125 -1.21 11.71 9.65
N LEU A 126 -1.95 12.70 10.17
CA LEU A 126 -3.23 13.14 9.61
C LEU A 126 -3.10 13.59 8.15
N PHE A 127 -2.12 14.43 7.84
CA PHE A 127 -1.87 14.86 6.47
C PHE A 127 -1.60 13.67 5.53
N THR A 128 -0.79 12.70 5.97
CA THR A 128 -0.52 11.52 5.15
C THR A 128 -1.73 10.60 5.01
N MET A 129 -2.60 10.54 6.02
CA MET A 129 -3.87 9.83 5.93
C MET A 129 -4.79 10.47 4.87
N ASP A 130 -4.89 11.80 4.80
CA ASP A 130 -5.63 12.50 3.74
C ASP A 130 -5.11 12.18 2.34
N VAL A 131 -3.78 12.09 2.19
CA VAL A 131 -3.13 11.70 0.94
C VAL A 131 -3.51 10.27 0.55
N LEU A 132 -3.50 9.33 1.49
CA LEU A 132 -3.93 7.95 1.24
C LEU A 132 -5.43 7.87 0.90
N HIS A 133 -6.27 8.62 1.60
CA HIS A 133 -7.70 8.69 1.32
C HIS A 133 -7.96 9.12 -0.13
N ARG A 134 -7.29 10.19 -0.59
CA ARG A 134 -7.38 10.64 -1.99
C ARG A 134 -6.84 9.61 -2.97
N HIS A 135 -5.76 8.92 -2.63
CA HIS A 135 -5.18 7.85 -3.46
C HIS A 135 -6.16 6.69 -3.66
N TYR A 136 -6.90 6.29 -2.62
CA TYR A 136 -7.97 5.29 -2.74
C TYR A 136 -9.10 5.75 -3.66
N GLN A 137 -9.57 6.99 -3.51
CA GLN A 137 -10.61 7.56 -4.39
C GLN A 137 -10.20 7.53 -5.87
N GLN A 138 -8.94 7.89 -6.15
CA GLN A 138 -8.37 7.79 -7.49
C GLN A 138 -8.27 6.34 -7.97
N ALA A 139 -7.88 5.42 -7.09
CA ALA A 139 -7.78 3.99 -7.39
C ALA A 139 -9.14 3.37 -7.74
N PHE A 140 -10.24 3.74 -7.05
CA PHE A 140 -11.58 3.25 -7.39
C PHE A 140 -12.00 3.64 -8.80
N ASN A 141 -11.72 4.87 -9.20
CA ASN A 141 -12.02 5.34 -10.55
C ASN A 141 -11.13 4.65 -11.59
N LYS A 142 -9.83 4.48 -11.29
CA LYS A 142 -8.86 3.86 -12.19
C LYS A 142 -9.11 2.36 -12.42
N TYR A 143 -9.42 1.62 -11.37
CA TYR A 143 -9.55 0.15 -11.41
C TYR A 143 -11.00 -0.33 -11.51
N LYS A 144 -11.96 0.55 -11.80
CA LYS A 144 -13.40 0.21 -11.91
C LYS A 144 -13.67 -1.00 -12.83
N LEU A 145 -12.89 -1.15 -13.90
CA LEU A 145 -13.01 -2.24 -14.86
C LEU A 145 -12.10 -3.44 -14.54
N ASN A 146 -11.10 -3.28 -13.67
CA ASN A 146 -10.16 -4.35 -13.30
C ASN A 146 -10.61 -5.00 -11.98
N GLN A 147 -11.50 -5.99 -12.09
CA GLN A 147 -12.04 -6.72 -10.95
C GLN A 147 -10.97 -7.42 -10.10
N GLN A 148 -9.85 -7.83 -10.70
CA GLN A 148 -8.77 -8.52 -9.97
C GLN A 148 -8.08 -7.61 -8.96
N LEU A 149 -7.93 -6.32 -9.26
CA LEU A 149 -7.32 -5.34 -8.35
C LEU A 149 -8.36 -4.60 -7.50
N LEU A 150 -9.57 -4.40 -8.03
CA LEU A 150 -10.61 -3.65 -7.33
C LEU A 150 -11.03 -4.33 -6.02
N GLY A 151 -11.20 -5.66 -6.02
CA GLY A 151 -11.59 -6.42 -4.83
C GLY A 151 -10.63 -6.20 -3.64
N PRO A 152 -9.33 -6.48 -3.78
CA PRO A 152 -8.33 -6.21 -2.74
C PRO A 152 -8.27 -4.74 -2.31
N ILE A 153 -8.45 -3.80 -3.25
CA ILE A 153 -8.45 -2.35 -2.95
C ILE A 153 -9.68 -1.98 -2.10
N LEU A 154 -10.86 -2.53 -2.38
CA LEU A 154 -12.06 -2.31 -1.55
C LEU A 154 -11.90 -2.91 -0.15
N THR A 155 -11.34 -4.11 -0.04
CA THR A 155 -11.09 -4.74 1.27
C THR A 155 -10.08 -3.94 2.10
N SER A 156 -8.98 -3.50 1.48
CA SER A 156 -7.97 -2.66 2.16
C SER A 156 -8.53 -1.27 2.51
N TRP A 157 -9.41 -0.71 1.68
CA TRP A 157 -10.13 0.51 2.00
C TRP A 157 -10.98 0.38 3.25
N HIS A 158 -11.75 -0.69 3.42
CA HIS A 158 -12.57 -0.89 4.61
C HIS A 158 -11.74 -0.88 5.90
N VAL A 159 -10.54 -1.46 5.86
CA VAL A 159 -9.61 -1.42 7.00
C VAL A 159 -9.08 0.00 7.20
N PHE A 160 -8.64 0.66 6.14
CA PHE A 160 -8.12 2.03 6.20
C PHE A 160 -9.16 3.01 6.75
N ASP A 161 -10.37 3.01 6.17
CA ASP A 161 -11.48 3.89 6.53
C ASP A 161 -11.89 3.75 8.01
N LYS A 162 -11.87 2.51 8.54
CA LYS A 162 -12.11 2.26 9.96
C LYS A 162 -11.13 3.06 10.84
N TYR A 163 -9.84 2.99 10.54
CA TYR A 163 -8.81 3.70 11.34
C TYR A 163 -8.79 5.19 11.05
N TYR A 164 -9.11 5.59 9.82
CA TYR A 164 -9.23 6.99 9.44
C TYR A 164 -10.32 7.69 10.26
N ARG A 165 -11.52 7.11 10.34
CA ARG A 165 -12.62 7.66 11.15
C ARG A 165 -12.29 7.78 12.65
N LEU A 166 -11.58 6.80 13.20
CA LEU A 166 -11.12 6.86 14.59
C LEU A 166 -10.13 8.01 14.86
N SER A 167 -9.48 8.54 13.83
CA SER A 167 -8.61 9.72 13.98
C SER A 167 -9.41 11.01 14.18
N ASP A 168 -10.59 11.13 13.57
CA ASP A 168 -11.49 12.28 13.75
C ASP A 168 -12.16 12.29 15.13
N GLU A 169 -12.43 11.09 15.68
CA GLU A 169 -13.08 10.93 16.99
C GLU A 169 -12.14 11.19 18.17
N SER A 170 -10.82 11.13 17.97
CA SER A 170 -9.85 11.23 19.06
C SER A 170 -9.43 12.69 19.31
N PRO A 171 -9.68 13.23 20.53
CA PRO A 171 -9.32 14.62 20.87
C PRO A 171 -7.84 14.92 20.73
N ALA A 172 -6.98 13.90 20.81
CA ALA A 172 -5.53 14.05 20.65
C ALA A 172 -5.15 14.52 19.24
N TYR A 173 -5.86 14.07 18.20
CA TYR A 173 -5.63 14.51 16.82
C TYR A 173 -6.13 15.94 16.60
N GLY A 174 -7.29 16.30 17.16
CA GLY A 174 -7.78 17.68 17.15
C GLY A 174 -6.82 18.65 17.84
N ALA A 175 -6.30 18.27 19.01
CA ALA A 175 -5.30 19.05 19.73
C ALA A 175 -3.98 19.19 18.93
N ALA A 176 -3.52 18.12 18.28
CA ALA A 176 -2.31 18.16 17.45
C ALA A 176 -2.43 19.19 16.31
N LEU A 177 -3.57 19.21 15.60
CA LEU A 177 -3.83 20.21 14.56
C LEU A 177 -3.77 21.64 15.09
N ILE A 178 -4.38 21.90 16.26
CA ILE A 178 -4.38 23.22 16.90
C ILE A 178 -2.96 23.63 17.31
N LEU A 179 -2.21 22.72 17.93
CA LEU A 179 -0.87 22.99 18.48
C LEU A 179 0.20 23.17 17.39
N GLN A 180 0.06 22.49 16.25
CA GLN A 180 1.05 22.49 15.17
C GLN A 180 0.73 23.52 14.07
N CYS A 181 -0.41 24.21 14.14
CA CYS A 181 -0.72 25.37 13.29
C CYS A 181 0.31 26.49 13.49
N ARG A 182 1.21 26.65 12.51
CA ARG A 182 2.15 27.78 12.46
C ARG A 182 1.36 29.10 12.35
N PRO A 183 1.80 30.19 13.02
CA PRO A 183 1.07 31.46 13.04
C PRO A 183 0.74 32.04 11.65
N ALA A 184 1.54 31.76 10.62
CA ALA A 184 1.31 32.22 9.25
C ALA A 184 0.12 31.54 8.55
N ASP A 185 -0.21 30.30 8.90
CA ASP A 185 -1.37 29.59 8.35
C ASP A 185 -2.67 30.00 9.08
N ARG A 186 -2.54 30.59 10.28
CA ARG A 186 -3.63 31.13 11.09
C ARG A 186 -4.26 32.40 10.48
N SER A 187 -3.57 33.16 9.63
CA SER A 187 -4.24 34.29 8.97
C SER A 187 -5.05 33.85 7.75
N ARG A 188 -4.59 32.83 7.01
CA ARG A 188 -5.28 32.33 5.81
C ARG A 188 -6.50 31.47 6.12
N SER A 189 -6.43 30.62 7.15
CA SER A 189 -7.56 29.75 7.52
C SER A 189 -8.72 30.52 8.17
N TRP A 190 -8.42 31.61 8.88
CA TRP A 190 -9.43 32.44 9.56
C TRP A 190 -10.04 33.55 8.69
N GLN A 191 -9.35 33.99 7.62
CA GLN A 191 -9.91 34.93 6.64
C GLN A 191 -10.91 34.29 5.66
N ALA A 192 -10.80 32.98 5.40
CA ALA A 192 -11.76 32.26 4.55
C ALA A 192 -13.09 31.91 5.26
N SER A 193 -13.16 32.12 6.59
CA SER A 193 -14.22 31.55 7.43
C SER A 193 -15.04 32.58 8.21
N THR A 194 -14.91 33.88 7.91
CA THR A 194 -15.64 34.93 8.64
C THR A 194 -16.74 35.56 7.78
N PRO A 195 -18.01 35.34 8.13
CA PRO A 195 -18.96 36.42 8.33
C PRO A 195 -19.07 36.67 9.83
N LEU A 196 -18.86 37.92 10.22
CA LEU A 196 -19.00 38.43 11.58
C LEU A 196 -20.32 37.97 12.22
N LEU A 197 -20.26 37.14 13.26
CA LEU A 197 -21.34 37.01 14.23
C LEU A 197 -20.76 36.96 15.65
N THR A 198 -21.28 37.88 16.46
CA THR A 198 -20.90 38.18 17.84
C THR A 198 -21.24 37.03 18.79
N LEU A 199 -20.46 36.97 19.89
CA LEU A 199 -20.54 36.02 20.99
C LEU A 199 -21.93 36.00 21.66
N THR A 200 -22.83 35.09 21.26
CA THR A 200 -23.93 34.65 22.14
C THR A 200 -24.34 33.19 22.04
N ASP A 201 -23.97 32.41 21.01
CA ASP A 201 -24.51 31.03 20.88
C ASP A 201 -23.43 29.94 21.04
N ALA A 202 -23.42 29.32 22.22
CA ALA A 202 -22.53 28.23 22.62
C ALA A 202 -22.93 26.85 22.07
N THR A 203 -23.49 26.78 20.86
CA THR A 203 -23.92 25.51 20.22
C THR A 203 -23.36 25.32 18.80
N GLY A 204 -22.44 26.19 18.36
CA GLY A 204 -21.86 26.14 17.00
C GLY A 204 -20.51 25.41 16.85
N PHE A 205 -20.01 24.68 17.86
CA PHE A 205 -18.67 24.08 17.82
C PHE A 205 -18.60 22.64 17.27
N LEU A 206 -19.70 22.08 16.77
CA LEU A 206 -19.74 20.75 16.14
C LEU A 206 -19.67 20.78 14.60
N GLN A 207 -19.58 21.96 13.97
CA GLN A 207 -19.69 22.07 12.51
C GLN A 207 -18.39 22.46 11.77
N MET A 208 -17.29 22.67 12.48
CA MET A 208 -15.94 22.83 11.89
C MET A 208 -15.09 21.55 11.93
N GLY A 209 -15.73 20.38 12.06
CA GLY A 209 -15.16 19.06 11.79
C GLY A 209 -15.51 18.52 10.40
N SER A 210 -16.09 19.33 9.52
CA SER A 210 -16.46 18.92 8.16
C SER A 210 -15.37 19.31 7.16
N ARG A 211 -14.25 18.59 7.16
CA ARG A 211 -13.44 18.49 5.93
C ARG A 211 -13.94 17.29 5.14
N PHE A 212 -14.71 17.62 4.11
CA PHE A 212 -15.46 16.74 3.20
C PHE A 212 -16.77 16.19 3.79
N ALA A 213 -17.82 17.00 3.68
CA ALA A 213 -19.20 16.51 3.71
C ALA A 213 -19.35 15.36 2.69
N ILE A 214 -19.58 14.17 3.23
CA ILE A 214 -20.66 13.24 2.88
C ILE A 214 -21.08 13.35 1.40
N MET A 215 -20.63 12.35 0.63
CA MET A 215 -21.47 11.76 -0.42
C MET A 215 -22.89 11.59 0.10
N GLU A 216 -23.86 12.27 -0.49
CA GLU A 216 -25.18 11.67 -0.65
C GLU A 216 -25.95 12.26 -1.81
N ARG A 217 -26.62 11.36 -2.54
CA ARG A 217 -27.66 11.56 -3.55
C ARG A 217 -27.24 12.04 -4.94
N LYS A 218 -26.91 11.04 -5.77
CA LYS A 218 -27.76 10.65 -6.91
C LYS A 218 -27.27 9.33 -7.48
N LEU A 219 -27.96 8.24 -7.15
CA LEU A 219 -28.27 7.11 -8.01
C LEU A 219 -29.41 6.37 -7.31
N GLU A 220 -30.63 6.83 -7.60
CA GLU A 220 -31.78 5.92 -7.74
C GLU A 220 -31.55 5.00 -8.93
#